data_AF-A0A1Y1YW21-F1
#
_entry.id   AF-A0A1Y1YW21-F1
#
_cell.length_a   1.000
_cell.length_b   1.000
_cell.length_c   1.000
_cell.angle_alpha   90.00
_cell.angle_beta   90.00
_cell.angle_gamma   90.00
#
_symmetry.space_group_name_H-M   'P 1'
#
loop_
_entity.id
_entity.type
_entity.pdbx_description
1 polymer ?
#
loop_
_entity_poly.entity_id
_entity_poly.type
_entity_poly.pdbx_seq_one_letter_code
_entity_poly.pdbx_strand_id
1 'polypeptide(L)'
;MENLASTINKPLLTNDVIVELFDGIYNIHDDGINHLHLHNSLTFNGKSDTRFNFQNSEKSSLIFHFSAGSYDKKLIFNNIKFYDFDGSQYENSSLFPGGPEDRTDRYTIEFNNCEFYNIKGIVLNINIICLKRTQSTPNVIFNNCKFENINEVFQSYHQDSLYNSIN
;
A
#
# COMPACT_ATOMS: atom_id res chain seq x y z
N MET A 1 6.12 -10.55 12.11
CA MET A 1 7.29 -9.66 12.00
C MET A 1 6.99 -8.46 12.87
N GLU A 2 7.31 -8.57 14.14
CA GLU A 2 7.22 -7.43 15.05
C GLU A 2 8.14 -6.32 14.52
N ASN A 3 7.69 -5.07 14.56
CA ASN A 3 8.52 -3.90 14.29
C ASN A 3 8.97 -3.66 12.83
N LEU A 4 8.26 -4.19 11.82
CA LEU A 4 8.57 -3.89 10.40
C LEU A 4 8.64 -2.39 10.14
N ALA A 5 7.60 -1.67 10.56
CA ALA A 5 7.46 -0.24 10.34
C ALA A 5 8.57 0.56 11.02
N SER A 6 8.85 0.31 12.31
CA SER A 6 9.90 1.00 13.04
C SER A 6 11.31 0.73 12.48
N THR A 7 11.54 -0.47 11.95
CA THR A 7 12.81 -0.82 11.28
C THR A 7 13.00 -0.06 9.96
N ILE A 8 11.93 0.11 9.19
CA ILE A 8 11.98 0.71 7.84
C ILE A 8 11.90 2.25 7.86
N ASN A 9 11.09 2.83 8.74
CA ASN A 9 10.82 4.27 8.73
C ASN A 9 12.07 5.12 8.97
N LYS A 10 12.99 4.69 9.85
CA LYS A 10 14.19 5.46 10.15
C LYS A 10 15.13 5.60 8.93
N PRO A 11 15.50 4.53 8.22
CA PRO A 11 16.26 4.65 6.97
C PRO A 11 15.55 5.47 5.88
N LEU A 12 14.22 5.37 5.77
CA LEU A 12 13.45 6.10 4.76
C LEU A 12 13.54 7.61 4.87
N LEU A 13 13.90 8.16 6.03
CA LEU A 13 14.06 9.61 6.22
C LEU A 13 15.14 10.21 5.32
N THR A 14 16.15 9.43 4.95
CA THR A 14 17.34 9.95 4.26
C THR A 14 17.73 9.18 3.01
N ASN A 15 17.21 7.98 2.80
CA ASN A 15 17.58 7.13 1.66
C ASN A 15 16.37 6.39 1.09
N ASP A 16 16.45 6.05 -0.20
CA ASP A 16 15.65 4.95 -0.74
C ASP A 16 16.02 3.64 -0.02
N VAL A 17 15.02 2.80 0.23
CA VAL A 17 15.16 1.56 0.99
C VAL A 17 14.75 0.37 0.13
N ILE A 18 15.61 -0.63 0.07
CA ILE A 18 15.33 -1.93 -0.54
C ILE A 18 15.33 -2.98 0.57
N VAL A 19 14.24 -3.74 0.67
CA VAL A 19 14.06 -4.82 1.64
C VAL A 19 14.06 -6.14 0.87
N GLU A 20 15.13 -6.91 1.04
CA GLU A 20 15.25 -8.27 0.50
C GLU A 20 14.61 -9.26 1.48
N LEU A 21 13.58 -9.97 1.02
CA LEU A 21 12.85 -10.97 1.77
C LEU A 21 13.24 -12.36 1.26
N PHE A 22 13.39 -13.31 2.19
CA PHE A 22 13.60 -14.71 1.87
C PHE A 22 12.25 -15.42 1.71
N ASP A 23 12.29 -16.67 1.24
CA ASP A 23 11.10 -17.52 1.24
C ASP A 23 10.62 -17.75 2.67
N GLY A 24 9.31 -17.73 2.87
CA GLY A 24 8.71 -17.91 4.19
C GLY A 24 7.48 -17.04 4.42
N ILE A 25 6.90 -17.22 5.62
CA ILE A 25 5.69 -16.53 6.05
C ILE A 25 6.07 -15.39 7.00
N TYR A 26 5.72 -14.17 6.62
CA TYR A 26 5.86 -12.96 7.41
C TYR A 26 4.47 -12.57 7.93
N ASN A 27 4.20 -12.90 9.18
CA ASN A 27 2.98 -12.47 9.85
C ASN A 27 3.00 -10.95 10.05
N ILE A 28 1.99 -10.23 9.57
CA ILE A 28 1.84 -8.80 9.79
C ILE A 28 1.04 -8.63 11.08
N HIS A 29 1.64 -7.96 12.05
CA HIS A 29 1.10 -7.87 13.40
C HIS A 29 -0.22 -7.07 13.40
N ASP A 30 -1.18 -7.45 14.24
CA ASP A 30 -2.58 -6.96 14.21
C ASP A 30 -2.92 -5.97 15.34
N ASP A 31 -1.92 -5.23 15.81
CA ASP A 31 -2.05 -4.14 16.79
C ASP A 31 -2.26 -2.77 16.14
N GLY A 32 -2.28 -2.71 14.80
CA GLY A 32 -2.45 -1.47 14.04
C GLY A 32 -1.22 -0.59 13.95
N ILE A 33 -0.01 -1.05 14.33
CA ILE A 33 1.20 -0.21 14.34
C ILE A 33 1.96 -0.18 13.01
N ASN A 34 1.46 -0.84 11.96
CA ASN A 34 2.21 -1.00 10.71
C ASN A 34 2.12 0.22 9.78
N HIS A 35 2.44 1.40 10.32
CA HIS A 35 2.48 2.65 9.57
C HIS A 35 3.85 2.86 8.92
N LEU A 36 3.92 2.89 7.59
CA LEU A 36 5.11 3.25 6.83
C LEU A 36 5.03 4.70 6.38
N HIS A 37 6.03 5.51 6.75
CA HIS A 37 6.14 6.90 6.34
C HIS A 37 7.19 7.02 5.23
N LEU A 38 6.72 7.19 4.00
CA LEU A 38 7.54 7.22 2.80
C LEU A 38 8.05 8.63 2.56
N HIS A 39 9.20 8.94 3.16
CA HIS A 39 9.99 10.14 2.84
C HIS A 39 10.84 9.97 1.58
N ASN A 40 11.18 8.73 1.24
CA ASN A 40 11.88 8.29 0.03
C ASN A 40 11.22 7.01 -0.52
N SER A 41 11.75 6.43 -1.59
CA SER A 41 11.18 5.22 -2.20
C SER A 41 11.45 3.97 -1.36
N LEU A 42 10.50 3.05 -1.36
CA LEU A 42 10.57 1.78 -0.66
C LEU A 42 10.27 0.63 -1.63
N THR A 43 11.17 -0.34 -1.70
CA THR A 43 10.99 -1.55 -2.51
C THR A 43 11.12 -2.80 -1.64
N PHE A 44 10.13 -3.69 -1.71
CA PHE A 44 10.18 -5.02 -1.13
C PHE A 44 10.41 -6.06 -2.24
N ASN A 45 11.47 -6.84 -2.11
CA ASN A 45 11.84 -7.90 -3.06
C ASN A 45 11.67 -9.26 -2.41
N GLY A 46 10.59 -9.96 -2.78
CA GLY A 46 10.36 -11.36 -2.42
C GLY A 46 11.11 -12.35 -3.30
N LYS A 47 11.22 -13.58 -2.80
CA LYS A 47 11.55 -14.79 -3.55
C LYS A 47 10.26 -15.55 -3.89
N SER A 48 10.37 -16.75 -4.48
CA SER A 48 9.24 -17.50 -5.05
C SER A 48 8.11 -17.85 -4.07
N ASP A 49 8.40 -17.95 -2.78
CA ASP A 49 7.43 -18.30 -1.74
C ASP A 49 7.43 -17.32 -0.56
N THR A 50 7.82 -16.07 -0.80
CA THR A 50 7.65 -14.98 0.18
C THR A 50 6.17 -14.64 0.35
N ARG A 51 5.66 -14.76 1.58
CA ARG A 51 4.24 -14.63 1.92
C ARG A 51 4.02 -13.66 3.07
N PHE A 52 3.14 -12.68 2.90
CA PHE A 52 2.66 -11.77 3.95
C PHE A 52 1.29 -12.23 4.42
N ASN A 53 1.22 -12.64 5.69
CA ASN A 53 0.01 -13.16 6.33
C ASN A 53 -0.61 -12.09 7.22
N PHE A 54 -1.86 -11.73 6.95
CA PHE A 54 -2.62 -10.69 7.64
C PHE A 54 -3.50 -11.26 8.77
N GLN A 55 -3.30 -12.55 9.09
CA GLN A 55 -3.78 -13.18 10.33
C GLN A 55 -5.30 -13.09 10.54
N ASN A 56 -6.07 -12.98 9.45
CA ASN A 56 -7.53 -12.80 9.44
C ASN A 56 -7.99 -11.64 10.34
N SER A 57 -7.26 -10.52 10.31
CA SER A 57 -7.55 -9.34 11.14
C SER A 57 -7.46 -8.06 10.32
N GLU A 58 -8.47 -7.20 10.41
CA GLU A 58 -8.48 -5.86 9.83
C GLU A 58 -7.36 -4.94 10.35
N LYS A 59 -6.83 -5.22 11.55
CA LYS A 59 -5.80 -4.39 12.18
C LYS A 59 -4.38 -4.72 11.69
N SER A 60 -4.25 -5.79 10.91
CA SER A 60 -2.96 -6.21 10.33
C SER A 60 -2.61 -5.45 9.04
N SER A 61 -3.38 -4.44 8.65
CA SER A 61 -3.09 -3.63 7.46
C SER A 61 -1.70 -3.01 7.47
N LEU A 62 -1.11 -2.83 6.29
CA LEU A 62 0.10 -2.02 6.10
C LEU A 62 -0.33 -0.63 5.63
N ILE A 63 -0.20 0.37 6.52
CA ILE A 63 -0.73 1.71 6.31
C ILE A 63 0.37 2.60 5.72
N PHE A 64 0.11 3.25 4.59
CA PHE A 64 1.12 4.04 3.88
C PHE A 64 0.84 5.54 3.95
N HIS A 65 1.86 6.30 4.35
CA HIS A 65 1.84 7.76 4.37
C HIS A 65 2.91 8.28 3.43
N PHE A 66 2.52 8.90 2.32
CA PHE A 66 3.49 9.54 1.42
C PHE A 66 3.81 10.93 1.96
N SER A 67 4.93 11.04 2.67
CA SER A 67 5.28 12.24 3.44
C SER A 67 5.45 13.48 2.56
N ALA A 68 5.30 14.65 3.14
CA ALA A 68 5.46 15.92 2.41
C ALA A 68 6.90 16.18 1.93
N GLY A 69 7.04 17.03 0.90
CA GLY A 69 8.31 17.69 0.58
C GLY A 69 9.32 16.89 -0.26
N SER A 70 8.97 15.70 -0.72
CA SER A 70 9.74 14.93 -1.72
C SER A 70 8.82 14.39 -2.81
N TYR A 71 9.28 14.47 -4.06
CA TYR A 71 8.48 14.18 -5.24
C TYR A 71 8.88 12.84 -5.88
N ASP A 72 7.96 12.22 -6.61
CA ASP A 72 8.15 11.04 -7.46
C ASP A 72 8.58 9.77 -6.70
N LYS A 73 8.06 9.59 -5.49
CA LYS A 73 8.35 8.43 -4.64
C LYS A 73 7.70 7.18 -5.20
N LYS A 74 8.35 6.04 -4.97
CA LYS A 74 7.80 4.74 -5.32
C LYS A 74 7.65 3.83 -4.10
N LEU A 75 6.51 3.15 -4.03
CA LEU A 75 6.31 1.98 -3.19
C LEU A 75 6.18 0.76 -4.10
N ILE A 76 7.12 -0.17 -4.03
CA ILE A 76 7.17 -1.31 -4.95
C ILE A 76 7.16 -2.62 -4.16
N PHE A 77 6.31 -3.55 -4.57
CA PHE A 77 6.30 -4.93 -4.10
C PHE A 77 6.57 -5.86 -5.28
N ASN A 78 7.59 -6.71 -5.16
CA ASN A 78 8.00 -7.65 -6.21
C ASN A 78 7.94 -9.10 -5.69
N ASN A 79 7.23 -9.98 -6.39
CA ASN A 79 7.16 -11.42 -6.10
C ASN A 79 6.72 -11.73 -4.66
N ILE A 80 5.64 -11.09 -4.20
CA ILE A 80 5.09 -11.32 -2.85
C ILE A 80 3.65 -11.78 -2.93
N LYS A 81 3.33 -12.76 -2.10
CA LYS A 81 2.00 -13.31 -1.90
C LYS A 81 1.37 -12.70 -0.66
N PHE A 82 0.19 -12.08 -0.76
CA PHE A 82 -0.52 -11.43 0.34
C PHE A 82 -1.82 -12.15 0.65
N TYR A 83 -2.09 -12.43 1.93
CA TYR A 83 -3.24 -13.27 2.25
C TYR A 83 -3.80 -13.20 3.67
N ASP A 84 -5.01 -13.76 3.80
CA ASP A 84 -5.76 -13.91 5.05
C ASP A 84 -6.00 -12.56 5.73
N PHE A 85 -6.67 -11.65 5.03
CA PHE A 85 -7.13 -10.38 5.60
C PHE A 85 -8.65 -10.41 5.75
N ASP A 86 -9.14 -10.03 6.94
CA ASP A 86 -10.57 -9.96 7.23
C ASP A 86 -10.95 -8.56 7.69
N GLY A 87 -11.39 -7.75 6.74
CA GLY A 87 -11.93 -6.41 6.94
C GLY A 87 -13.46 -6.35 6.88
N SER A 88 -14.15 -7.50 6.91
CA SER A 88 -15.58 -7.58 6.63
C SER A 88 -16.47 -6.83 7.63
N GLN A 89 -15.94 -6.44 8.79
CA GLN A 89 -16.66 -5.67 9.80
C GLN A 89 -16.80 -4.18 9.45
N TYR A 90 -15.95 -3.64 8.57
CA TYR A 90 -15.95 -2.22 8.23
C TYR A 90 -15.91 -2.00 6.71
N GLU A 91 -16.84 -1.20 6.21
CA GLU A 91 -17.08 -0.98 4.78
C GLU A 91 -15.82 -0.53 4.00
N ASN A 92 -14.92 0.23 4.63
CA ASN A 92 -13.71 0.77 4.01
C ASN A 92 -12.41 0.09 4.49
N SER A 93 -12.51 -1.07 5.14
CA SER A 93 -11.34 -1.81 5.61
C SER A 93 -10.52 -2.33 4.44
N SER A 94 -9.21 -2.11 4.50
CA SER A 94 -8.31 -2.44 3.41
C SER A 94 -6.97 -2.99 3.88
N LEU A 95 -6.35 -3.82 3.05
CA LEU A 95 -5.02 -4.38 3.27
C LEU A 95 -3.96 -3.26 3.28
N PHE A 96 -4.12 -2.33 2.35
CA PHE A 96 -3.27 -1.18 2.14
C PHE A 96 -4.09 0.11 2.15
N PRO A 97 -4.40 0.67 3.32
CA PRO A 97 -4.93 2.02 3.40
C PRO A 97 -3.76 3.02 3.28
N GLY A 98 -3.97 4.11 2.56
CA GLY A 98 -2.94 5.15 2.54
C GLY A 98 -3.27 6.37 1.72
N GLY A 99 -2.30 7.25 1.63
CA GLY A 99 -2.42 8.47 0.84
C GLY A 99 -1.29 9.46 1.07
N PRO A 100 -1.35 10.59 0.36
CA PRO A 100 -0.44 11.71 0.49
C PRO A 100 -0.66 12.47 1.81
N GLU A 101 0.42 12.93 2.44
CA GLU A 101 0.34 13.87 3.58
C GLU A 101 0.25 15.33 3.12
N ASP A 102 0.61 15.63 1.87
CA ASP A 102 0.52 16.96 1.26
C ASP A 102 -0.27 16.97 -0.06
N ARG A 103 -0.41 18.14 -0.69
CA ARG A 103 -1.21 18.31 -1.91
C ARG A 103 -0.46 17.98 -3.21
N THR A 104 0.74 17.44 -3.12
CA THR A 104 1.64 17.38 -4.29
C THR A 104 1.53 16.09 -5.09
N ASP A 105 0.88 15.04 -4.57
CA ASP A 105 0.38 13.87 -5.30
C ASP A 105 1.29 13.28 -6.37
N ARG A 106 2.57 13.16 -6.03
CA ARG A 106 3.61 12.60 -6.89
C ARG A 106 4.19 11.35 -6.27
N TYR A 107 3.44 10.27 -6.36
CA TYR A 107 3.88 8.95 -5.95
C TYR A 107 3.40 7.85 -6.92
N THR A 108 4.06 6.71 -6.88
CA THR A 108 3.64 5.50 -7.60
C THR A 108 3.62 4.32 -6.64
N ILE A 109 2.58 3.50 -6.72
CA ILE A 109 2.51 2.21 -6.05
C ILE A 109 2.54 1.12 -7.12
N GLU A 110 3.47 0.18 -7.00
CA GLU A 110 3.66 -0.89 -7.98
C GLU A 110 3.62 -2.26 -7.29
N PHE A 111 2.81 -3.16 -7.83
CA PHE A 111 2.79 -4.58 -7.47
C PHE A 111 3.20 -5.37 -8.71
N ASN A 112 4.33 -6.07 -8.65
CA ASN A 112 4.89 -6.84 -9.76
C ASN A 112 4.95 -8.32 -9.40
N ASN A 113 4.29 -9.17 -10.20
CA ASN A 113 4.22 -10.61 -9.97
C ASN A 113 3.69 -10.97 -8.56
N CYS A 114 2.73 -10.20 -8.05
CA CYS A 114 2.16 -10.42 -6.73
C CYS A 114 0.91 -11.29 -6.81
N GLU A 115 0.63 -12.02 -5.74
CA GLU A 115 -0.61 -12.79 -5.62
C GLU A 115 -1.37 -12.31 -4.39
N PHE A 116 -2.68 -12.19 -4.51
CA PHE A 116 -3.60 -11.82 -3.45
C PHE A 116 -4.63 -12.93 -3.29
N TYR A 117 -4.75 -13.48 -2.08
CA TYR A 117 -5.76 -14.52 -1.81
C TYR A 117 -6.45 -14.36 -0.47
N ASN A 118 -7.76 -14.67 -0.44
CA ASN A 118 -8.61 -14.62 0.77
C ASN A 118 -8.57 -13.24 1.45
N ILE A 119 -8.93 -12.20 0.71
CA ILE A 119 -9.01 -10.82 1.21
C ILE A 119 -10.48 -10.44 1.31
N LYS A 120 -11.03 -10.47 2.52
CA LYS A 120 -12.41 -10.04 2.82
C LYS A 120 -12.43 -8.54 3.15
N GLY A 121 -12.14 -7.72 2.15
CA GLY A 121 -12.04 -6.26 2.26
C GLY A 121 -11.49 -5.71 0.95
N ILE A 122 -10.88 -4.52 1.00
CA ILE A 122 -10.27 -3.89 -0.16
C ILE A 122 -8.76 -4.19 -0.18
N VAL A 123 -8.17 -4.56 -1.32
CA VAL A 123 -6.71 -4.73 -1.38
C VAL A 123 -6.00 -3.38 -1.22
N LEU A 124 -6.34 -2.37 -2.00
CA LEU A 124 -5.75 -1.03 -1.87
C LEU A 124 -6.85 0.03 -1.78
N ASN A 125 -6.86 0.81 -0.70
CA ASN A 125 -7.75 1.95 -0.51
C ASN A 125 -6.91 3.22 -0.35
N ILE A 126 -6.94 4.09 -1.35
CA ILE A 126 -6.04 5.24 -1.41
C ILE A 126 -6.76 6.56 -1.63
N ASN A 127 -6.38 7.56 -0.85
CA ASN A 127 -6.76 8.94 -1.09
C ASN A 127 -5.87 9.52 -2.21
N ILE A 128 -6.49 10.14 -3.21
CA ILE A 128 -5.82 10.81 -4.32
C ILE A 128 -6.26 12.28 -4.44
N ILE A 129 -5.33 13.13 -4.84
CA ILE A 129 -5.54 14.53 -5.19
C ILE A 129 -5.23 14.70 -6.68
N CYS A 130 -6.27 15.03 -7.43
CA CYS A 130 -6.11 15.38 -8.84
C CYS A 130 -6.00 16.88 -9.01
N LEU A 131 -4.81 17.33 -9.43
CA LEU A 131 -4.53 18.73 -9.75
C LEU A 131 -4.96 19.08 -11.18
N LYS A 132 -5.13 18.07 -12.04
CA LYS A 132 -5.51 18.22 -13.45
C LYS A 132 -6.58 17.19 -13.82
N ARG A 133 -7.37 17.51 -14.85
CA ARG A 133 -8.36 16.59 -15.44
C ARG A 133 -7.73 15.26 -15.90
N THR A 134 -6.48 15.32 -16.34
CA THR A 134 -5.67 14.15 -16.70
C THR A 134 -4.27 14.34 -16.10
N GLN A 135 -3.77 13.33 -15.40
CA GLN A 135 -2.42 13.32 -14.83
C GLN A 135 -1.87 11.90 -14.84
N SER A 136 -0.54 11.78 -14.95
CA SER A 136 0.18 10.50 -14.94
C SER A 136 0.60 10.06 -13.54
N THR A 137 0.49 10.95 -12.55
CA THR A 137 0.78 10.70 -11.13
C THR A 137 -0.31 11.35 -10.26
N PRO A 138 -0.72 10.75 -9.14
CA PRO A 138 -0.23 9.48 -8.63
C PRO A 138 -0.70 8.31 -9.51
N ASN A 139 0.00 7.19 -9.44
CA ASN A 139 -0.38 6.00 -10.22
C ASN A 139 -0.28 4.73 -9.38
N VAL A 140 -1.17 3.79 -9.65
CA VAL A 140 -1.21 2.46 -9.04
C VAL A 140 -1.12 1.46 -10.17
N ILE A 141 -0.12 0.58 -10.11
CA ILE A 141 0.17 -0.39 -11.17
C ILE A 141 0.14 -1.80 -10.56
N PHE A 142 -0.75 -2.64 -11.10
CA PHE A 142 -0.74 -4.09 -10.86
C PHE A 142 -0.24 -4.79 -12.12
N ASN A 143 1.00 -5.26 -12.09
CA ASN A 143 1.66 -5.89 -13.23
C ASN A 143 1.81 -7.39 -12.97
N ASN A 144 1.23 -8.21 -13.85
CA ASN A 144 1.24 -9.67 -13.74
C ASN A 144 0.80 -10.18 -12.35
N CYS A 145 -0.22 -9.54 -11.76
CA CYS A 145 -0.75 -9.93 -10.46
C CYS A 145 -1.92 -10.90 -10.58
N LYS A 146 -2.06 -11.80 -9.60
CA LYS A 146 -3.17 -12.74 -9.48
C LYS A 146 -4.05 -12.37 -8.28
N PHE A 147 -5.37 -12.44 -8.46
CA PHE A 147 -6.36 -12.16 -7.42
C PHE A 147 -7.32 -13.34 -7.31
N GLU A 148 -7.47 -13.92 -6.11
CA GLU A 148 -8.31 -15.08 -5.85
C GLU A 148 -9.09 -14.90 -4.53
N ASN A 149 -10.41 -15.10 -4.55
CA ASN A 149 -11.27 -14.88 -3.36
C ASN A 149 -11.07 -13.50 -2.73
N ILE A 150 -11.18 -12.45 -3.55
CA ILE A 150 -11.03 -11.04 -3.16
C ILE A 150 -12.40 -10.37 -3.22
N ASN A 151 -12.75 -9.59 -2.20
CA ASN A 151 -13.96 -8.76 -2.24
C ASN A 151 -13.78 -7.57 -3.18
N GLU A 152 -12.77 -6.74 -2.95
CA GLU A 152 -12.48 -5.58 -3.79
C GLU A 152 -10.96 -5.40 -3.98
N VAL A 153 -10.53 -5.06 -5.20
CA VAL A 153 -9.09 -4.90 -5.52
C VAL A 153 -8.62 -3.47 -5.25
N PHE A 154 -9.39 -2.48 -5.65
CA PHE A 154 -8.92 -1.10 -5.63
C PHE A 154 -10.08 -0.13 -5.43
N GLN A 155 -9.95 0.70 -4.41
CA GLN A 155 -10.80 1.85 -4.18
C GLN A 155 -9.93 3.10 -4.12
N SER A 156 -10.37 4.16 -4.78
CA SER A 156 -9.80 5.49 -4.58
C SER A 156 -10.90 6.52 -4.35
N TYR A 157 -10.56 7.54 -3.57
CA TYR A 157 -11.42 8.69 -3.35
C TYR A 157 -10.62 9.97 -3.46
N HIS A 158 -11.30 11.04 -3.90
CA HIS A 158 -10.69 12.34 -4.05
C HIS A 158 -10.76 13.13 -2.75
N GLN A 159 -9.63 13.67 -2.28
CA GLN A 159 -9.59 14.50 -1.06
C GLN A 159 -10.39 15.79 -1.18
N ASP A 160 -10.36 16.40 -2.37
CA ASP A 160 -11.06 17.65 -2.66
C ASP A 160 -12.15 17.37 -3.72
N SER A 161 -13.40 17.24 -3.29
CA SER A 161 -14.58 17.24 -4.16
C SER A 161 -14.87 18.64 -4.75
N LEU A 162 -13.83 19.35 -5.23
CA LEU A 162 -13.94 20.70 -5.82
C LEU A 162 -13.71 20.72 -7.33
N TYR A 163 -14.08 19.65 -8.04
CA TYR A 163 -14.22 19.69 -9.49
C TYR A 163 -15.62 19.24 -9.88
N ASN A 164 -16.60 20.12 -9.64
CA ASN A 164 -17.83 20.30 -10.44
C ASN A 164 -18.77 21.37 -9.83
N SER A 165 -18.28 22.59 -9.59
CA SER A 165 -19.15 23.77 -9.56
C SER A 165 -18.81 24.66 -10.75
N ILE A 166 -19.32 24.27 -11.92
CA ILE A 166 -19.51 25.19 -13.02
C ILE A 166 -20.88 25.85 -12.75
N ASN A 167 -20.87 27.16 -12.46
CA ASN A 167 -22.07 28.00 -12.59
C ASN A 167 -22.32 28.32 -14.06
#